data_AF-A0A9D1BPU5-F1
#
_entry.id   AF-A0A9D1BPU5-F1
#
_cell.length_a   1.000
_cell.length_b   1.000
_cell.length_c   1.000
_cell.angle_alpha   90.00
_cell.angle_beta   90.00
_cell.angle_gamma   90.00
#
_symmetry.space_group_name_H-M   'P 1'
#
loop_
_entity.id
_entity.type
_entity.pdbx_description
1 polymer ?
#
loop_
_entity_poly.entity_id
_entity_poly.type
_entity_poly.pdbx_seq_one_letter_code
_entity_poly.pdbx_strand_id
1 'polypeptide(L)' 'GHPLTDALCLVIPFYVFVEAHARHRGLNPDQPPLLRKVTRTR' A
#
# COMPACT_ATOMS: atom_id res chain seq x y z
N GLY A 1 13.08 8.52 18.64
CA GLY A 1 12.96 7.33 17.78
C GLY A 1 13.85 6.25 18.32
N HIS A 2 13.43 4.99 18.22
CA HIS A 2 14.31 3.86 18.50
C HIS A 2 14.86 3.39 17.14
N PRO A 3 16.19 3.32 16.93
CA PRO A 3 16.77 3.05 15.60
C PRO A 3 16.21 1.80 14.90
N LEU A 4 15.84 0.75 15.65
CA LEU A 4 15.21 -0.45 15.08
C LEU A 4 13.80 -0.22 14.54
N THR A 5 13.04 0.73 15.07
CA THR A 5 11.64 0.98 14.69
C THR A 5 11.46 2.21 13.81
N ASP A 6 12.47 3.08 13.71
CA ASP A 6 12.36 4.34 12.96
C ASP A 6 12.03 4.12 11.48
N ALA A 7 12.48 3.01 10.87
CA ALA A 7 12.11 2.64 9.50
C ALA A 7 10.60 2.30 9.35
N LEU A 8 9.96 1.77 10.41
CA LEU A 8 8.53 1.46 10.38
C LEU A 8 7.67 2.72 10.28
N CYS A 9 8.15 3.85 10.81
CA CYS A 9 7.44 5.13 10.71
C CYS A 9 7.27 5.59 9.26
N LEU A 10 8.14 5.16 8.34
CA LEU A 10 8.05 5.51 6.91
C LEU A 10 6.91 4.79 6.18
N VAL A 11 6.39 3.70 6.74
CA VAL A 11 5.30 2.92 6.14
C VAL A 11 4.02 3.75 6.04
N ILE A 12 3.70 4.53 7.08
CA ILE A 12 2.47 5.32 7.16
C ILE A 12 2.36 6.36 6.02
N PRO A 13 3.30 7.33 5.89
CA PRO A 13 3.19 8.34 4.84
C PRO A 13 3.24 7.73 3.43
N PHE A 14 3.95 6.61 3.26
CA PHE A 14 3.99 5.89 1.99
C PHE A 14 2.60 5.37 1.58
N TYR A 15 1.90 4.65 2.47
CA TYR A 15 0.57 4.12 2.13
C TYR A 15 -0.47 5.23 1.96
N VAL A 16 -0.40 6.30 2.76
CA VAL A 16 -1.26 7.49 2.57
C VAL A 16 -1.06 8.10 1.19
N PHE A 17 0.19 8.26 0.75
CA PHE A 17 0.51 8.78 -0.57
C PHE A 17 -0.04 7.88 -1.69
N VAL A 18 0.21 6.58 -1.62
CA VAL A 18 -0.26 5.60 -2.63
C VAL A 18 -1.78 5.59 -2.71
N GLU A 19 -2.48 5.60 -1.58
CA GLU A 19 -3.94 5.62 -1.53
C GLU A 19 -4.51 6.90 -2.17
N ALA A 20 -4.00 8.07 -1.77
CA ALA A 20 -4.41 9.35 -2.33
C ALA A 20 -4.16 9.41 -3.85
N HIS A 21 -3.00 8.91 -4.29
CA HIS A 21 -2.64 8.85 -5.71
C HIS A 21 -3.59 7.93 -6.50
N ALA A 22 -3.89 6.73 -5.98
CA ALA A 22 -4.82 5.80 -6.62
C ALA A 22 -6.22 6.40 -6.77
N ARG A 23 -6.75 7.00 -5.69
CA ARG A 23 -8.05 7.67 -5.70
C ARG A 23 -8.09 8.85 -6.69
N HIS A 24 -7.02 9.65 -6.77
CA HIS A 24 -6.90 10.73 -7.75
C HIS A 24 -6.83 10.24 -9.21
N ARG A 25 -6.49 8.98 -9.43
CA ARG A 25 -6.55 8.32 -10.74
C ARG A 25 -7.87 7.58 -10.98
N GLY A 26 -8.83 7.68 -10.05
CA GLY A 26 -10.12 6.98 -10.12
C GLY A 26 -10.03 5.48 -9.87
N LEU A 27 -8.91 5.01 -9.29
CA LEU A 27 -8.70 3.59 -8.98
C LEU A 27 -9.18 3.28 -7.55
N ASN A 28 -9.69 2.06 -7.35
CA ASN A 28 -10.00 1.53 -6.03
C ASN A 28 -8.77 0.84 -5.41
N PRO A 29 -8.13 1.39 -4.37
CA PRO A 29 -6.98 0.78 -3.72
C PRO A 29 -7.29 -0.56 -3.04
N ASP A 30 -8.55 -0.81 -2.66
CA ASP A 30 -8.98 -2.09 -2.07
C ASP A 30 -9.20 -3.19 -3.12
N GLN A 31 -9.34 -2.81 -4.39
CA GLN A 31 -9.57 -3.72 -5.53
C GLN A 31 -8.62 -3.39 -6.69
N PRO A 32 -7.31 -3.60 -6.54
CA PRO A 32 -6.33 -3.33 -7.58
C PRO A 32 -6.55 -4.22 -8.82
N PRO A 33 -6.45 -3.66 -10.05
CA PRO A 33 -6.96 -4.29 -11.28
C PRO A 33 -6.22 -5.56 -11.73
N LEU A 34 -4.99 -5.78 -11.25
CA LEU A 34 -4.12 -6.88 -11.69
C LEU A 34 -3.79 -7.89 -10.58
N LEU A 35 -4.41 -7.76 -9.41
CA LEU A 35 -4.08 -8.60 -8.26
C LEU A 35 -5.27 -9.47 -7.86
N ARG A 36 -4.94 -10.66 -7.38
CA ARG A 36 -5.87 -11.52 -6.64
C ARG A 36 -5.45 -11.52 -5.18
N LYS A 37 -6.44 -11.49 -4.27
CA LYS A 37 -6.17 -11.55 -2.83
C LYS A 37 -5.35 -12.79 -2.43
N VAL A 38 -5.53 -13.88 -3.17
CA VAL A 38 -4.77 -15.13 -3.00
C VAL A 38 -4.17 -15.54 -4.34
N THR A 39 -2.85 -15.71 -4.38
CA THR A 39 -2.15 -16.33 -5.50
C THR A 39 -2.14 -17.85 -5.27
N ARG A 40 -2.70 -18.60 -6.23
CA ARG A 40 -2.71 -20.07 -6.15
C ARG A 40 -1.42 -20.63 -6.73
N THR A 41 -0.67 -21.35 -5.91
CA THR A 41 0.46 -22.19 -6.35
C THR A 41 0.00 -23.63 -6.56
N ARG A 42 0.70 -24.39 -7.41
CA ARG A 42 0.49 -25.84 -7.61
C ARG A 42 1.41 -26.64 -6.73
#